data_AF-A0A3N6HCD1-F1
#
_entry.id   AF-A0A3N6HCD1-F1
#
_cell.length_a   1.000
_cell.length_b   1.000
_cell.length_c   1.000
_cell.angle_alpha   90.00
_cell.angle_beta   90.00
_cell.angle_gamma   90.00
#
_symmetry.space_group_name_H-M   'P 1'
#
loop_
_entity.id
_entity.type
_entity.pdbx_description
1 polymer ?
#
loop_
_entity_poly.entity_id
_entity_poly.type
_entity_poly.pdbx_seq_one_letter_code
_entity_poly.pdbx_strand_id
1 'polypeptide(L)'
;MLSVVNVDGSTESGSLIDEIVREGARRMLAAVLEVEVNQYIAELAAEGNEAGRRLVFRNGHHHRPRTVTTDAGSVEVTAPRVNNGRVDAATGERMRFSSKIPPP
;
A
#
# COMPACT_ATOMS: atom_id res chain seq x y z
N MET A 1 -5.06 -27.03 23.89
CA MET A 1 -4.82 -26.38 22.57
C MET A 1 -5.47 -27.26 21.52
N LEU A 2 -6.32 -26.70 20.65
CA LEU A 2 -6.81 -27.44 19.48
C LEU A 2 -5.75 -27.33 18.38
N SER A 3 -5.22 -28.47 17.92
CA SER A 3 -4.37 -28.57 16.75
C SER A 3 -5.17 -29.18 15.61
N VAL A 4 -5.26 -28.50 14.47
CA VAL A 4 -5.78 -29.09 13.24
C VAL A 4 -4.72 -30.01 12.69
N VAL A 5 -5.06 -31.29 12.54
CA VAL A 5 -4.19 -32.32 11.97
C VAL A 5 -4.63 -32.51 10.53
N ASN A 6 -3.70 -32.40 9.58
CA ASN A 6 -3.99 -32.73 8.19
C ASN A 6 -4.37 -34.22 8.07
N VAL A 7 -5.02 -34.60 6.97
CA VAL A 7 -5.42 -36.01 6.72
C VAL A 7 -4.23 -36.97 6.78
N ASP A 8 -3.02 -36.48 6.51
CA ASP A 8 -1.76 -37.22 6.55
C ASP A 8 -1.03 -37.18 7.90
N GLY A 9 -1.63 -36.60 8.95
CA GLY A 9 -1.02 -36.54 10.28
C GLY A 9 0.02 -35.43 10.45
N SER A 10 0.27 -34.61 9.42
CA SER A 10 1.18 -33.47 9.52
C SER A 10 0.50 -32.27 10.20
N THR A 11 1.24 -31.57 11.05
CA THR A 11 0.91 -30.22 11.51
C THR A 11 1.80 -29.24 10.76
N GLU A 12 1.21 -28.46 9.85
CA GLU A 12 1.86 -27.29 9.27
C GLU A 12 2.40 -26.40 10.41
N SER A 13 3.65 -25.96 10.31
CA SER A 13 4.38 -25.24 11.37
C SER A 13 3.87 -23.81 11.66
N GLY A 14 2.61 -23.52 11.33
CA GLY A 14 1.86 -22.32 11.68
C GLY A 14 0.37 -22.69 11.66
N SER A 15 -0.41 -22.24 12.64
CA SER A 15 -1.83 -22.61 12.65
C SER A 15 -2.51 -22.01 11.41
N LEU A 16 -3.44 -22.74 10.78
CA LEU A 16 -4.24 -22.26 9.64
C LEU A 16 -4.88 -20.88 9.92
N ILE A 17 -5.22 -20.63 11.19
CA ILE A 17 -5.77 -19.35 11.64
C ILE A 17 -4.73 -18.23 11.51
N ASP A 18 -3.47 -18.46 11.89
CA ASP A 18 -2.41 -17.46 11.77
C ASP A 18 -2.15 -17.07 10.31
N GLU A 19 -2.24 -18.03 9.38
CA GLU A 19 -2.13 -17.77 7.94
C GLU A 19 -3.29 -16.89 7.44
N ILE A 20 -4.53 -17.24 7.80
CA ILE A 20 -5.72 -16.46 7.45
C ILE A 20 -5.61 -15.04 7.99
N VAL A 21 -5.17 -14.87 9.24
CA VAL A 21 -5.02 -13.56 9.87
C VAL A 21 -3.92 -12.76 9.16
N ARG A 22 -2.77 -13.37 8.85
CA ARG A 22 -1.68 -12.72 8.13
C ARG A 22 -2.09 -12.28 6.73
N GLU A 23 -2.80 -13.14 5.99
CA GLU A 23 -3.31 -12.82 4.67
C GLU A 23 -4.38 -11.71 4.73
N GLY A 24 -5.25 -11.74 5.75
CA GLY A 24 -6.22 -10.68 6.03
C GLY A 24 -5.54 -9.33 6.28
N ALA A 25 -4.50 -9.31 7.11
CA ALA A 25 -3.70 -8.11 7.39
C ALA A 25 -3.04 -7.57 6.11
N ARG A 26 -2.49 -8.44 5.25
CA ARG A 26 -1.91 -8.06 3.95
C ARG A 26 -2.93 -7.39 3.03
N ARG A 27 -4.11 -7.99 2.89
CA ARG A 27 -5.19 -7.44 2.06
C ARG A 27 -5.71 -6.12 2.60
N MET A 28 -5.85 -6.01 3.93
CA MET A 28 -6.27 -4.77 4.57
C MET A 28 -5.25 -3.65 4.30
N LEU A 29 -3.96 -3.88 4.57
CA LEU A 29 -2.93 -2.89 4.30
C LEU A 29 -2.88 -2.47 2.82
N ALA A 30 -2.98 -3.43 1.91
CA ALA A 30 -3.07 -3.13 0.48
C ALA A 30 -4.29 -2.25 0.16
N ALA A 31 -5.47 -2.56 0.70
CA ALA A 31 -6.68 -1.78 0.49
C ALA A 31 -6.56 -0.35 1.05
N VAL A 32 -5.95 -0.18 2.23
CA VAL A 32 -5.76 1.15 2.83
C VAL A 32 -4.80 1.99 1.98
N LEU A 33 -3.73 1.40 1.44
CA LEU A 33 -2.83 2.09 0.49
C LEU A 33 -3.56 2.57 -0.77
N GLU A 34 -4.47 1.76 -1.30
CA GLU A 34 -5.30 2.13 -2.44
C GLU A 34 -6.24 3.29 -2.10
N VAL A 35 -6.87 3.26 -0.92
CA VAL A 35 -7.74 4.35 -0.44
C VAL A 35 -6.97 5.66 -0.29
N GLU A 36 -5.79 5.64 0.33
CA GLU A 36 -4.94 6.84 0.50
C GLU A 36 -4.59 7.48 -0.85
N VAL A 37 -4.15 6.66 -1.80
CA VAL A 37 -3.77 7.12 -3.15
C VAL A 37 -4.97 7.69 -3.90
N ASN A 38 -6.12 7.01 -3.82
CA ASN A 38 -7.35 7.49 -4.47
C ASN A 38 -7.82 8.81 -3.86
N GLN A 39 -7.75 8.95 -2.54
CA GLN A 39 -8.09 10.19 -1.85
C GLN A 39 -7.16 11.33 -2.30
N TYR A 40 -5.85 11.12 -2.28
CA TYR A 40 -4.88 12.13 -2.70
C TYR A 40 -5.09 12.60 -4.15
N ILE A 41 -5.35 11.66 -5.05
CA ILE A 41 -5.64 11.95 -6.47
C ILE A 41 -6.96 12.70 -6.63
N ALA A 42 -7.98 12.38 -5.83
CA ALA A 42 -9.30 13.02 -5.88
C ALA A 42 -9.25 14.46 -5.38
N GLU A 43 -8.55 14.71 -4.27
CA GLU A 43 -8.36 16.05 -3.70
C GLU A 43 -7.66 17.01 -4.69
N LEU A 44 -6.80 16.47 -5.56
CA LEU A 44 -6.04 17.23 -6.56
C LEU A 44 -6.57 17.02 -7.99
N ALA A 45 -7.82 16.59 -8.15
CA ALA A 45 -8.36 16.28 -9.48
C ALA A 45 -8.47 17.49 -10.41
N ALA A 46 -8.66 18.69 -9.84
CA ALA A 46 -8.74 19.96 -10.59
C ALA A 46 -7.35 20.49 -11.04
N GLU A 47 -6.26 19.92 -10.52
CA GLU A 47 -4.90 20.35 -10.85
C GLU A 47 -4.51 19.85 -12.25
N GLY A 48 -4.55 20.75 -13.22
CA GLY A 48 -4.23 20.50 -14.61
C GLY A 48 -3.17 21.45 -15.14
N ASN A 49 -2.49 21.03 -16.20
CA ASN A 49 -1.64 21.94 -16.98
C ASN A 49 -2.48 22.72 -18.01
N GLU A 50 -1.84 23.65 -18.71
CA GLU A 50 -2.46 24.47 -19.77
C GLU A 50 -3.10 23.64 -20.90
N ALA A 51 -2.60 22.42 -21.12
CA ALA A 51 -3.15 21.47 -22.09
C ALA A 51 -4.33 20.64 -21.55
N GLY A 52 -4.84 20.96 -20.35
CA GLY A 52 -5.95 20.26 -19.70
C GLY A 52 -5.62 18.86 -19.17
N ARG A 53 -4.32 18.49 -19.11
CA ARG A 53 -3.89 17.19 -18.56
C ARG A 53 -3.68 17.30 -17.06
N ARG A 54 -4.19 16.31 -16.33
CA ARG A 54 -4.02 16.22 -14.86
C ARG A 54 -2.54 16.12 -14.49
N LEU A 55 -2.13 16.92 -13.52
CA LEU A 55 -0.79 16.92 -12.97
C LEU A 55 -0.55 15.78 -11.97
N VAL A 56 -1.63 15.30 -11.33
CA VAL A 56 -1.57 14.26 -10.30
C VAL A 56 -2.34 13.03 -10.76
N PHE A 57 -1.64 11.92 -10.94
CA PHE A 57 -2.23 10.68 -11.43
C PHE A 57 -1.46 9.44 -10.95
N ARG A 58 -2.15 8.30 -10.99
CA ARG A 58 -1.58 7.00 -10.61
C ARG A 58 -0.55 6.55 -11.65
N ASN A 59 0.63 6.13 -11.19
CA ASN A 59 1.76 5.72 -12.03
C ASN A 59 2.26 4.31 -11.66
N GLY A 60 1.34 3.35 -11.61
CA GLY A 60 1.61 1.96 -11.25
C GLY A 60 1.92 1.77 -9.77
N HIS A 61 2.83 0.85 -9.47
CA HIS A 61 3.26 0.48 -8.12
C HIS A 61 4.78 0.52 -7.98
N HIS A 62 5.27 0.55 -6.74
CA HIS A 62 6.70 0.39 -6.48
C HIS A 62 7.18 -1.00 -6.91
N HIS A 63 8.38 -1.09 -7.47
CA HIS A 63 8.97 -2.37 -7.86
C HIS A 63 9.43 -3.20 -6.65
N ARG A 64 9.72 -2.54 -5.54
CA ARG A 64 10.20 -3.16 -4.31
C ARG A 64 9.07 -3.14 -3.26
N PRO A 65 8.58 -4.30 -2.82
CA PRO A 65 7.68 -4.40 -1.67
C PRO A 65 8.35 -3.89 -0.40
N ARG A 66 7.54 -3.51 0.59
CA ARG A 66 7.99 -3.14 1.93
C ARG A 66 7.43 -4.14 2.94
N THR A 67 8.26 -4.53 3.89
CA THR A 67 7.85 -5.39 5.00
C THR A 67 7.29 -4.53 6.13
N VAL A 68 6.07 -4.85 6.55
CA VAL A 68 5.39 -4.25 7.70
C VAL A 68 5.24 -5.31 8.78
N THR A 69 5.76 -5.03 9.97
CA THR A 69 5.58 -5.91 11.14
C THR A 69 4.22 -5.64 11.74
N THR A 70 3.38 -6.67 11.83
CA THR A 70 2.07 -6.63 12.48
C THR A 70 2.01 -7.68 13.59
N ASP A 71 0.96 -7.66 14.41
CA ASP A 71 0.72 -8.71 15.41
C ASP A 71 0.50 -10.09 14.76
N ALA A 72 0.10 -10.13 13.48
CA ALA A 72 -0.02 -11.34 12.66
C ALA A 72 1.32 -11.83 12.06
N GLY A 73 2.41 -11.15 12.41
CA GLY A 73 3.74 -11.34 11.85
C GLY A 73 4.09 -10.33 10.75
N SER A 74 5.23 -10.58 10.10
CA SER A 74 5.73 -9.76 9.00
C SER A 74 4.94 -9.99 7.72
N VAL A 75 4.50 -8.89 7.10
CA VAL A 75 3.69 -8.88 5.89
C VAL A 75 4.35 -7.97 4.85
N GLU A 76 4.44 -8.44 3.61
CA GLU A 76 4.93 -7.62 2.50
C GLU A 76 3.77 -6.91 1.79
N VAL A 77 3.94 -5.61 1.55
CA VAL A 77 2.98 -4.78 0.81
C VAL A 77 3.68 -3.92 -0.22
N THR A 78 3.01 -3.73 -1.36
CA THR A 78 3.52 -2.89 -2.45
C THR A 78 2.68 -1.63 -2.54
N ALA A 79 3.27 -0.49 -2.19
CA ALA A 79 2.60 0.80 -2.28
C ALA A 79 2.35 1.22 -3.75
N PRO A 80 1.16 1.76 -4.08
CA PRO A 80 0.94 2.41 -5.36
C PRO A 80 1.79 3.67 -5.47
N ARG A 81 2.13 4.03 -6.71
CA ARG A 81 2.88 5.25 -7.02
C ARG A 81 1.95 6.30 -7.56
N VAL A 82 2.19 7.54 -7.15
CA VAL A 82 1.52 8.71 -7.70
C VAL A 82 2.58 9.57 -8.37
N ASN A 83 2.35 9.88 -9.64
CA ASN A 83 3.02 11.00 -10.25
C ASN A 83 2.36 12.28 -9.76
N ASN A 84 3.13 13.15 -9.10
CA ASN A 84 2.73 14.51 -8.83
C ASN A 84 3.64 15.46 -9.65
N GLY A 85 3.04 16.18 -10.59
CA GLY A 85 3.71 17.17 -11.44
C GLY A 85 3.69 18.60 -10.91
N ARG A 86 3.06 18.85 -9.75
CA ARG A 86 3.03 20.17 -9.12
C ARG A 86 4.40 20.57 -8.60
N VAL A 87 4.63 21.88 -8.55
CA VAL A 87 5.85 22.50 -8.03
C VAL A 87 5.47 23.38 -6.84
N ASP A 88 6.27 23.35 -5.78
CA ASP A 88 6.12 24.24 -4.65
C ASP A 88 6.46 25.68 -5.06
N ALA A 89 5.57 26.63 -4.78
CA ALA A 89 5.74 28.02 -5.22
C ALA A 89 6.85 28.77 -4.49
N ALA A 90 7.21 28.36 -3.27
CA ALA A 90 8.24 28.99 -2.47
C ALA A 90 9.63 28.43 -2.77
N THR A 91 9.74 27.11 -2.97
CA THR A 91 11.04 26.45 -3.17
C THR A 91 11.36 26.16 -4.63
N GLY A 92 10.35 26.12 -5.51
CA GLY A 92 10.52 25.68 -6.89
C GLY A 92 10.75 24.17 -7.04
N GLU A 93 10.66 23.40 -5.94
CA GLU A 93 10.87 21.96 -5.98
C GLU A 93 9.61 21.19 -6.35
N ARG A 94 9.80 20.03 -6.99
CA ARG A 94 8.69 19.16 -7.35
C ARG A 94 8.07 18.52 -6.11
N MET A 95 6.75 18.67 -5.96
CA MET A 95 6.01 18.01 -4.90
C MET A 95 5.96 16.50 -5.14
N ARG A 96 6.08 15.71 -4.07
CA ARG A 96 6.04 14.25 -4.14
C ARG A 96 4.96 13.71 -3.22
N PHE A 97 4.25 12.70 -3.72
CA PHE A 97 3.44 11.86 -2.86
C PHE A 97 4.34 10.87 -2.14
N SER A 98 4.20 10.79 -0.82
CA SER A 98 4.74 9.70 0.00
C SER A 98 3.59 9.16 0.82
N SER A 99 3.36 7.85 0.74
CA SER A 99 2.40 7.18 1.62
C SER A 99 2.82 7.36 3.08
N LYS A 100 1.85 7.56 3.97
CA LYS A 100 2.06 7.66 5.42
C LYS A 100 1.91 6.32 6.15
N ILE A 101 1.51 5.27 5.43
CA ILE A 101 1.15 3.97 6.01
C ILE A 101 2.37 3.07 6.20
N PRO A 102 3.14 2.71 5.15
CA PRO A 102 4.31 1.87 5.32
C PRO A 102 5.50 2.73 5.80
N PRO A 103 6.44 2.15 6.56
CA PRO A 103 7.66 2.85 6.93
C PRO A 103 8.42 3.35 5.69
N PRO A 104 9.17 4.47 5.81
CA PRO A 104 9.86 5.12 4.70
C PRO A 104 10.89 4.21 3.99
#